data_AF-A0A961SW17-F1
#
_entry.id   AF-A0A961SW17-F1
#
_cell.length_a   1.000
_cell.length_b   1.000
_cell.length_c   1.000
_cell.angle_alpha   90.00
_cell.angle_beta   90.00
_cell.angle_gamma   90.00
#
_symmetry.space_group_name_H-M   'P 1'
#
loop_
_entity.id
_entity.type
_entity.pdbx_description
1 polymer ?
#
loop_
_entity_poly.entity_id
_entity_poly.type
_entity_poly.pdbx_seq_one_letter_code
_entity_poly.pdbx_strand_id
1 'polypeptide(L)' 'MRRLVVAGLMMTAGSFAQARDNQPSMTSGEATMGQLISEGYEIKAAVPNGKRFVVFLQKDSTGYACEMLTLSRSMCGKIN' A
#
# COMPACT_ATOMS: atom_id res chain seq x y z
N MET A 1 40.24 41.52 17.64
CA MET A 1 41.05 40.53 16.89
C MET A 1 40.89 39.17 17.55
N ARG A 2 41.08 38.12 16.75
CA ARG A 2 41.16 36.69 17.13
C ARG A 2 39.86 35.90 17.02
N ARG A 3 39.60 35.55 15.76
CA ARG A 3 38.85 34.36 15.34
C ARG A 3 39.48 33.12 16.00
N LEU A 4 38.66 32.30 16.64
CA LEU A 4 38.93 30.88 16.84
C LEU A 4 37.82 30.10 16.14
N VAL A 5 38.16 29.64 14.94
CA VAL A 5 37.53 28.51 14.25
C VAL A 5 38.08 27.25 14.90
N VAL A 6 37.26 26.21 15.09
CA VAL A 6 37.60 24.78 14.87
C VAL A 6 36.40 23.87 15.21
N ALA A 7 36.09 23.02 14.21
CA ALA A 7 35.50 21.68 14.21
C ALA A 7 34.28 21.38 15.11
N GLY A 8 33.14 20.93 14.60
CA GLY A 8 32.98 19.93 13.54
C GLY A 8 32.60 18.59 14.17
N LEU A 9 31.29 18.38 14.39
CA LEU A 9 30.73 17.04 14.54
C LEU A 9 29.32 17.04 13.94
N MET A 10 29.25 16.80 12.63
CA MET A 10 27.99 16.50 11.95
C MET A 10 27.51 15.14 12.44
N MET A 11 26.49 15.12 13.29
CA MET A 11 25.72 13.91 13.55
C MET A 11 24.77 13.71 12.36
N THR A 12 25.17 12.85 11.42
CA THR A 12 24.30 12.39 10.34
C THR A 12 23.19 11.53 10.96
N ALA A 13 22.00 12.11 11.11
CA ALA A 13 20.80 11.36 11.43
C ALA A 13 20.47 10.43 10.26
N GLY A 14 20.85 9.15 10.36
CA GLY A 14 20.38 8.11 9.47
C GLY A 14 18.91 7.86 9.72
N SER A 15 18.03 8.39 8.86
CA SER A 15 16.63 7.97 8.84
C SER A 15 16.56 6.56 8.26
N PHE A 16 16.43 5.55 9.13
CA PHE A 16 16.05 4.21 8.69
C PHE A 16 14.57 4.26 8.30
N ALA A 17 14.29 4.39 7.01
CA ALA A 17 12.96 4.15 6.47
C ALA A 17 12.66 2.65 6.62
N GLN A 18 12.00 2.26 7.71
CA GLN A 18 11.40 0.94 7.82
C GLN A 18 10.21 0.90 6.87
N ALA A 19 10.41 0.37 5.67
CA ALA A 19 9.32 -0.10 4.83
C ALA A 19 8.60 -1.19 5.62
N ARG A 20 7.56 -0.79 6.36
CA ARG A 20 6.59 -1.70 6.94
C ARG A 20 5.90 -2.34 5.76
N ASP A 21 6.36 -3.52 5.37
CA ASP A 21 5.62 -4.44 4.54
C ASP A 21 4.42 -4.90 5.38
N ASN A 22 3.43 -4.01 5.47
CA ASN A 22 2.14 -4.29 6.08
C ASN A 22 1.37 -5.09 5.05
N GLN A 23 1.90 -6.29 4.74
CA GLN A 23 1.27 -7.25 3.87
C GLN A 23 -0.07 -7.58 4.54
N PRO A 24 -1.20 -7.14 3.97
CA PRO A 24 -2.49 -7.43 4.56
C PRO A 24 -2.58 -8.95 4.62
N SER A 25 -2.83 -9.51 5.81
CA SER A 25 -3.14 -10.94 5.92
C SER A 25 -4.39 -11.17 5.09
N MET A 26 -4.20 -11.70 3.87
CA MET A 26 -5.26 -12.11 2.96
C MET A 26 -5.94 -13.35 3.54
N THR A 27 -6.71 -13.17 4.61
CA THR A 27 -7.53 -14.21 5.21
C THR A 27 -8.94 -13.67 5.38
N SER A 28 -9.78 -13.89 4.37
CA SER A 28 -11.24 -14.08 4.46
C SER A 28 -11.88 -13.90 3.09
N GLY A 29 -12.27 -15.04 2.47
CA GLY A 29 -13.17 -15.10 1.31
C GLY A 29 -12.58 -14.54 0.01
N GLU A 30 -12.28 -15.43 -0.95
CA GLU A 30 -11.76 -15.09 -2.28
C GLU A 30 -12.77 -14.30 -3.13
N ALA A 31 -13.07 -13.06 -2.75
CA ALA A 31 -13.80 -12.15 -3.61
C ALA A 31 -12.89 -11.75 -4.77
N THR A 32 -13.43 -11.74 -5.98
CA THR A 32 -12.79 -11.16 -7.14
C THR A 32 -13.16 -9.69 -7.25
N MET A 33 -12.31 -8.89 -7.90
CA MET A 33 -12.57 -7.47 -8.16
C MET A 33 -13.89 -7.29 -8.93
N GLY A 34 -14.18 -8.18 -9.88
CA GLY A 34 -15.42 -8.15 -10.68
C GLY A 34 -16.68 -8.40 -9.85
N GLN A 35 -16.63 -9.33 -8.88
CA GLN A 35 -17.74 -9.55 -7.95
C GLN A 35 -17.99 -8.31 -7.09
N LEU A 36 -16.94 -7.72 -6.50
CA LEU A 36 -17.06 -6.51 -5.68
C LEU A 36 -17.64 -5.33 -6.48
N ILE A 37 -17.19 -5.12 -7.71
CA ILE A 37 -17.76 -4.07 -8.57
C ILE A 37 -19.25 -4.33 -8.85
N SER A 38 -19.63 -5.59 -9.10
CA SER A 38 -21.03 -5.96 -9.33
C SER A 38 -21.91 -5.76 -8.10
N GLU A 39 -21.33 -5.85 -6.90
CA GLU A 39 -21.99 -5.55 -5.62
C GLU A 39 -22.03 -4.06 -5.27
N GLY A 40 -21.46 -3.20 -6.12
CA GLY A 40 -21.47 -1.74 -5.97
C GLY A 40 -20.26 -1.17 -5.23
N TYR A 41 -19.15 -1.91 -5.13
CA TYR A 41 -17.89 -1.33 -4.70
C TYR A 41 -17.26 -0.51 -5.82
N GLU A 42 -16.75 0.67 -5.47
CA GLU A 42 -16.09 1.56 -6.42
C GLU A 42 -14.57 1.49 -6.27
N ILE A 43 -13.86 1.56 -7.40
CA ILE A 43 -12.41 1.72 -7.39
C ILE A 43 -12.07 3.13 -6.90
N LYS A 44 -11.39 3.21 -5.76
CA LYS A 44 -10.94 4.48 -5.18
C LYS A 44 -9.49 4.82 -5.55
N ALA A 45 -8.65 3.80 -5.75
CA ALA A 45 -7.27 3.98 -6.18
C ALA A 45 -6.73 2.71 -6.85
N ALA A 46 -5.73 2.88 -7.71
CA ALA A 46 -4.90 1.79 -8.21
C ALA A 46 -3.44 2.21 -8.08
N VAL A 47 -2.66 1.43 -7.33
CA VAL A 47 -1.27 1.75 -7.00
C VAL A 47 -0.37 0.65 -7.54
N PRO A 48 0.72 0.98 -8.26
CA PRO A 48 1.69 0.00 -8.67
C PRO A 48 2.39 -0.62 -7.44
N ASN A 49 2.50 -1.94 -7.43
CA ASN A 49 3.25 -2.73 -6.45
C ASN A 49 4.16 -3.71 -7.19
N GLY A 50 5.42 -3.32 -7.36
CA GLY A 50 6.40 -4.07 -8.14
C GLY A 50 5.97 -4.23 -9.61
N LYS A 51 5.70 -5.47 -10.02
CA LYS A 51 5.23 -5.81 -11.38
C LYS A 51 3.71 -5.90 -11.50
N ARG A 52 2.98 -5.62 -10.41
CA ARG A 52 1.53 -5.78 -10.31
C ARG A 52 0.90 -4.47 -9.86
N PHE A 53 -0.43 -4.45 -9.85
CA PHE A 53 -1.22 -3.36 -9.27
C PHE A 53 -2.01 -3.88 -8.08
N VAL A 54 -2.11 -3.04 -7.06
CA VAL A 54 -3.09 -3.19 -6.00
C VAL A 54 -4.18 -2.15 -6.23
N VAL A 55 -5.42 -2.62 -6.40
CA VAL A 55 -6.61 -1.81 -6.61
C VAL A 55 -7.38 -1.74 -5.31
N PHE A 56 -7.65 -0.54 -4.82
CA PHE A 56 -8.41 -0.32 -3.60
C PHE A 56 -9.86 -0.03 -3.96
N LEU A 57 -10.77 -0.82 -3.42
CA LEU A 57 -12.20 -0.66 -3.60
C LEU A 57 -12.88 -0.31 -2.29
N GLN A 58 -13.95 0.47 -2.37
CA GLN A 58 -14.73 0.85 -1.20
C GLN A 58 -16.22 0.94 -1.52
N LYS A 59 -17.03 0.49 -0.55
CA LYS A 59 -18.46 0.71 -0.48
C LYS A 59 -18.80 1.08 0.96
N ASP A 60 -19.41 2.24 1.15
CA ASP A 60 -19.65 2.81 2.49
C ASP A 60 -18.37 2.83 3.33
N SER A 61 -18.35 2.13 4.47
CA SER A 61 -17.18 1.98 5.35
C SER A 61 -16.36 0.71 5.11
N THR A 62 -16.77 -0.16 4.17
CA THR A 62 -16.06 -1.42 3.89
C THR A 62 -15.05 -1.23 2.77
N GLY A 63 -13.80 -1.62 3.01
CA GLY A 63 -12.71 -1.51 2.05
C GLY A 63 -12.11 -2.87 1.66
N TYR A 64 -11.75 -3.02 0.39
CA TYR A 64 -11.03 -4.16 -0.16
C TYR A 64 -9.77 -3.72 -0.90
N ALA A 65 -8.71 -4.54 -0.82
CA ALA A 65 -7.53 -4.42 -1.66
C ALA A 65 -7.46 -5.65 -2.58
N CYS A 66 -7.48 -5.42 -3.89
CA CYS A 66 -7.42 -6.45 -4.92
C CYS A 66 -6.06 -6.43 -5.62
N GLU A 67 -5.36 -7.55 -5.62
CA GLU A 67 -4.15 -7.74 -6.42
C GLU A 67 -4.49 -8.50 -7.71
N MET A 68 -4.01 -8.00 -8.85
CA MET A 68 -4.18 -8.70 -10.13
C MET A 68 -3.18 -9.86 -10.23
N LEU A 69 -3.69 -11.10 -10.32
CA LEU A 69 -2.90 -12.31 -10.54
C LEU A 69 -2.57 -12.50 -12.02
N THR A 70 -3.53 -12.19 -12.89
CA THR A 70 -3.39 -12.11 -14.36
C THR A 70 -4.18 -10.90 -14.86
N LEU A 71 -4.25 -10.68 -16.19
CA LEU A 71 -5.07 -9.59 -16.76
C LEU A 71 -6.57 -9.68 -16.40
N SER A 72 -7.08 -10.89 -16.15
CA SER A 72 -8.51 -11.15 -15.89
C SER A 72 -8.80 -11.77 -14.53
N ARG A 73 -7.77 -12.18 -13.77
CA ARG A 73 -7.92 -12.77 -12.44
C ARG A 73 -7.37 -11.83 -11.38
N SER A 74 -8.14 -11.63 -10.33
CA SER A 74 -7.79 -10.83 -9.15
C SER A 74 -8.09 -11.61 -7.89
N MET A 75 -7.34 -11.30 -6.83
CA MET A 75 -7.57 -11.81 -5.49
C MET A 75 -7.72 -10.61 -4.56
N CYS A 76 -8.85 -10.52 -3.86
CA CYS A 76 -9.16 -9.40 -2.99
C CYS A 76 -9.17 -9.81 -1.52
N GLY A 77 -8.60 -8.97 -0.67
CA GLY A 77 -8.72 -9.07 0.79
C GLY A 77 -9.42 -7.85 1.35
N LYS A 78 -10.29 -8.07 2.34
CA LYS A 78 -10.91 -6.99 3.11
C LYS A 78 -9.84 -6.32 3.99
N ILE A 79 -9.83 -4.98 4.04
CA ILE A 79 -8.80 -4.20 4.74
C ILE A 79 -9.33 -3.31 5.89
N ASN A 80 -10.64 -3.41 6.22
CA ASN A 80 -11.27 -2.80 7.40
C ASN A 80 -12.50 -3.60 7.84
#